data_AF-A0A969CN16-F1
#
_entry.id   AF-A0A969CN16-F1
#
_cell.length_a   1.000
_cell.length_b   1.000
_cell.length_c   1.000
_cell.angle_alpha   90.00
_cell.angle_beta   90.00
_cell.angle_gamma   90.00
#
_symmetry.space_group_name_H-M   'P 1'
#
loop_
_entity.id
_entity.type
_entity.pdbx_description
1 polymer ?
#
loop_
_entity_poly.entity_id
_entity_poly.type
_entity_poly.pdbx_seq_one_letter_code
_entity_poly.pdbx_strand_id
1 'polypeptide(L)'
;MTNETLEELVKEISRFEAIISEWDETHRGVVVGLKRAIEALHKEALTRLIKSVKQESMPALRSAVKDEVVYGVLLYHELIKPPKPSLAQRVQQALDEVRPGLKSHNGDVELVNIKPPDTVEVKLIGACGNCPASTLTLSQGIEQAIKSYCPEIANVIAVL
;
A
#
# COMPACT_ATOMS: atom_id res chain seq x y z
N MET A 1 -19.23 18.05 21.20
CA MET A 1 -19.28 17.28 19.93
C MET A 1 -18.40 16.07 20.14
N THR A 2 -18.96 14.87 20.10
CA THR A 2 -18.19 13.62 20.14
C THR A 2 -17.34 13.56 18.87
N ASN A 3 -16.02 13.43 19.01
CA ASN A 3 -15.12 13.28 17.88
C ASN A 3 -15.05 11.78 17.59
N GLU A 4 -15.87 11.29 16.67
CA GLU A 4 -15.89 9.87 16.27
C GLU A 4 -14.55 9.51 15.60
N THR A 5 -14.04 8.32 15.90
CA THR A 5 -12.80 7.83 15.30
C THR A 5 -13.03 7.41 13.84
N LEU A 6 -11.96 7.41 13.04
CA LEU A 6 -12.04 6.93 11.66
C LEU A 6 -12.56 5.48 11.59
N GLU A 7 -12.14 4.63 12.52
CA GLU A 7 -12.58 3.24 12.59
C GLU A 7 -14.09 3.12 12.82
N GLU A 8 -14.65 3.89 13.74
CA GLU A 8 -16.10 3.91 14.02
C GLU A 8 -16.90 4.37 12.79
N LEU A 9 -16.46 5.44 12.14
CA LEU A 9 -17.08 5.96 10.92
C LEU A 9 -17.08 4.93 9.78
N VAL A 10 -15.94 4.28 9.55
CA VAL A 10 -15.79 3.25 8.49
C VAL A 10 -16.64 2.03 8.82
N LYS A 11 -16.68 1.60 10.09
CA LYS A 11 -17.50 0.47 10.52
C LYS A 11 -18.99 0.72 10.28
N GLU A 12 -19.46 1.93 10.57
CA GLU A 12 -20.85 2.31 10.35
C GLU A 12 -21.21 2.35 8.85
N ILE A 13 -20.34 2.91 8.01
CA ILE A 13 -20.50 2.87 6.55
C ILE A 13 -20.57 1.41 6.06
N SER A 14 -19.64 0.57 6.51
CA SER A 14 -19.56 -0.85 6.12
C SER A 14 -20.82 -1.62 6.52
N ARG A 15 -21.41 -1.30 7.68
CA ARG A 15 -22.69 -1.87 8.13
C ARG A 15 -23.81 -1.56 7.15
N PHE A 16 -23.95 -0.30 6.71
CA PHE A 16 -24.97 0.08 5.74
C PHE A 16 -24.71 -0.52 4.36
N GLU A 17 -23.46 -0.57 3.92
CA GLU A 17 -23.10 -1.21 2.64
C GLU A 17 -23.44 -2.70 2.62
N ALA A 18 -23.24 -3.41 3.74
CA ALA A 18 -23.66 -4.81 3.88
C ALA A 18 -25.18 -4.97 3.74
N ILE A 19 -25.97 -4.11 4.41
CA ILE A 19 -27.44 -4.14 4.29
C ILE A 19 -27.88 -3.86 2.85
N ILE A 20 -27.31 -2.84 2.20
CA ILE A 20 -27.62 -2.47 0.81
C ILE A 20 -27.28 -3.61 -0.16
N SER A 21 -26.27 -4.42 0.15
CA SER A 21 -25.86 -5.55 -0.71
C SER A 21 -26.90 -6.67 -0.78
N GLU A 22 -27.80 -6.75 0.20
CA GLU A 22 -28.88 -7.75 0.26
C GLU A 22 -30.17 -7.28 -0.42
N TRP A 23 -30.25 -6.00 -0.82
CA TRP A 23 -31.44 -5.44 -1.45
C TRP A 23 -31.58 -5.88 -2.91
N ASP A 24 -32.82 -5.89 -3.42
CA ASP A 24 -33.04 -6.10 -4.85
C ASP A 24 -32.47 -4.97 -5.70
N GLU A 25 -32.30 -5.25 -6.99
CA GLU A 25 -31.63 -4.36 -7.94
C GLU A 25 -32.23 -2.94 -7.98
N THR A 26 -33.54 -2.81 -7.81
CA THR A 26 -34.22 -1.53 -7.94
C THR A 26 -33.86 -0.61 -6.79
N HIS A 27 -34.02 -1.08 -5.54
CA HIS A 27 -33.69 -0.29 -4.36
C HIS A 27 -32.19 -0.04 -4.24
N ARG A 28 -31.37 -1.07 -4.54
CA ARG A 28 -29.92 -0.95 -4.53
C ARG A 28 -29.44 0.09 -5.54
N GLY A 29 -30.01 0.11 -6.75
CA GLY A 29 -29.71 1.09 -7.78
C GLY A 29 -29.97 2.53 -7.35
N VAL A 30 -31.10 2.79 -6.68
CA VAL A 30 -31.44 4.13 -6.17
C VAL A 30 -30.44 4.62 -5.13
N VAL A 31 -30.10 3.77 -4.14
CA VAL A 31 -29.17 4.17 -3.08
C VAL A 31 -27.74 4.35 -3.61
N VAL A 32 -27.29 3.45 -4.49
CA VAL A 32 -25.98 3.61 -5.16
C VAL A 32 -25.94 4.89 -6.00
N GLY A 33 -27.02 5.22 -6.69
CA GLY A 33 -27.16 6.47 -7.44
C GLY A 33 -27.06 7.71 -6.53
N LEU A 34 -27.79 7.71 -5.42
CA LEU A 34 -27.74 8.78 -4.41
C LEU A 34 -26.33 8.93 -3.82
N LYS A 35 -25.71 7.82 -3.41
CA LYS A 35 -24.35 7.79 -2.85
C LYS A 35 -23.36 8.43 -3.82
N ARG A 36 -23.37 8.03 -5.09
CA ARG A 36 -22.51 8.58 -6.15
C ARG A 36 -22.73 10.08 -6.36
N ALA A 37 -24.00 10.54 -6.34
CA ALA A 37 -24.30 11.96 -6.51
C ALA A 37 -23.73 12.80 -5.36
N ILE A 38 -23.86 12.32 -4.11
CA ILE A 38 -23.29 12.96 -2.92
C ILE A 38 -21.75 12.95 -2.99
N GLU A 39 -21.14 11.81 -3.34
CA GLU A 39 -19.69 11.69 -3.47
C GLU A 39 -19.11 12.62 -4.54
N ALA A 40 -19.80 12.77 -5.68
CA ALA A 40 -19.40 13.71 -6.73
C ALA A 40 -19.44 15.16 -6.24
N LEU A 41 -20.50 15.54 -5.52
CA LEU A 41 -20.62 16.86 -4.90
C LEU A 41 -19.50 17.12 -3.89
N HIS A 42 -19.23 16.15 -3.01
CA HIS A 42 -18.15 16.24 -2.02
C HIS A 42 -16.77 16.38 -2.69
N LYS A 43 -16.48 15.55 -3.70
CA LYS A 43 -15.22 15.61 -4.45
C LYS A 43 -15.02 16.99 -5.09
N GLU A 44 -16.05 17.57 -5.70
CA GLU A 44 -15.97 18.91 -6.29
C GLU A 44 -15.76 20.01 -5.23
N ALA A 45 -16.50 19.95 -4.12
CA ALA A 45 -16.36 20.90 -3.02
C ALA A 45 -14.96 20.86 -2.40
N LEU A 46 -14.46 19.66 -2.07
CA LEU A 46 -13.11 19.45 -1.53
C LEU A 46 -12.05 19.90 -2.53
N THR A 47 -12.23 19.62 -3.83
CA THR A 47 -11.29 20.07 -4.87
C THR A 47 -11.16 21.60 -4.88
N ARG A 48 -12.29 22.33 -4.82
CA ARG A 48 -12.29 23.80 -4.78
C ARG A 48 -11.68 24.32 -3.49
N LEU A 49 -12.02 23.73 -2.35
CA LEU A 49 -11.48 24.08 -1.05
C LEU A 49 -9.95 23.92 -1.03
N ILE A 50 -9.45 22.76 -1.43
CA ILE A 50 -8.01 22.47 -1.50
C ILE A 50 -7.32 23.47 -2.43
N LYS A 51 -7.90 23.79 -3.60
CA LYS A 51 -7.35 24.80 -4.51
C LYS A 51 -7.25 26.18 -3.85
N SER A 52 -8.28 26.62 -3.14
CA SER A 52 -8.29 27.90 -2.41
C SER A 52 -7.24 27.93 -1.30
N VAL A 53 -7.29 26.95 -0.39
CA VAL A 53 -6.36 26.87 0.75
C VAL A 53 -4.92 26.69 0.28
N LYS A 54 -4.68 25.99 -0.84
CA LYS A 54 -3.35 25.86 -1.45
C LYS A 54 -2.76 27.21 -1.87
N GLN A 55 -3.59 28.12 -2.36
CA GLN A 55 -3.16 29.46 -2.75
C GLN A 55 -2.78 30.31 -1.52
N GLU A 56 -3.45 30.07 -0.39
CA GLU A 56 -3.24 30.82 0.86
C GLU A 56 -2.11 30.23 1.73
N SER A 57 -2.12 28.92 1.98
CA SER A 57 -1.17 28.24 2.88
C SER A 57 -1.03 26.75 2.59
N MET A 58 0.01 26.41 1.83
CA MET A 58 0.47 25.02 1.70
C MET A 58 0.88 24.34 3.02
N PRO A 59 1.52 25.03 3.99
CA PRO A 59 1.79 24.44 5.31
C PRO A 59 0.52 24.00 6.05
N ALA A 60 -0.56 24.78 5.97
CA ALA A 60 -1.83 24.42 6.59
C ALA A 60 -2.42 23.13 5.99
N LEU A 61 -2.43 23.02 4.65
CA LEU A 61 -2.84 21.77 3.98
C LEU A 61 -1.98 20.59 4.41
N ARG A 62 -0.65 20.74 4.45
CA ARG A 62 0.24 19.67 4.92
C ARG A 62 -0.01 19.26 6.37
N SER A 63 -0.45 20.18 7.22
CA SER A 63 -0.85 19.85 8.58
C SER A 63 -2.18 19.13 8.62
N ALA A 64 -3.17 19.57 7.83
CA ALA A 64 -4.50 18.98 7.78
C ALA A 64 -4.47 17.51 7.32
N VAL A 65 -3.66 17.17 6.32
CA VAL A 65 -3.55 15.79 5.82
C VAL A 65 -2.86 14.81 6.79
N LYS A 66 -2.36 15.29 7.94
CA LYS A 66 -1.87 14.42 9.02
C LYS A 66 -3.00 13.88 9.89
N ASP A 67 -4.18 14.49 9.83
CA ASP A 67 -5.38 13.97 10.46
C ASP A 67 -5.86 12.74 9.68
N GLU A 68 -6.18 11.66 10.39
CA GLU A 68 -6.52 10.37 9.80
C GLU A 68 -7.81 10.43 9.00
N VAL A 69 -8.82 11.15 9.48
CA VAL A 69 -10.12 11.28 8.79
C VAL A 69 -9.95 12.12 7.54
N VAL A 70 -9.24 13.24 7.64
CA VAL A 70 -8.93 14.09 6.47
C VAL A 70 -8.17 13.29 5.42
N TYR A 71 -7.11 12.57 5.81
CA TYR A 71 -6.34 11.73 4.90
C TYR A 71 -7.22 10.67 4.23
N GLY A 72 -8.04 9.95 5.02
CA GLY A 72 -8.95 8.92 4.53
C GLY A 72 -9.95 9.43 3.51
N VAL A 73 -10.60 10.55 3.78
CA VAL A 73 -11.58 11.17 2.87
C VAL A 73 -10.92 11.67 1.58
N LEU A 74 -9.76 12.31 1.68
CA LEU A 74 -9.05 12.80 0.50
C LEU A 74 -8.55 11.64 -0.38
N LEU A 75 -8.12 10.53 0.23
CA LEU A 75 -7.72 9.33 -0.48
C LEU A 75 -8.93 8.65 -1.13
N TYR A 76 -10.04 8.54 -0.41
CA TYR A 76 -11.30 7.96 -0.91
C TYR A 76 -11.82 8.68 -2.16
N HIS A 77 -11.73 10.00 -2.17
CA HIS A 77 -12.11 10.82 -3.33
C HIS A 77 -11.01 10.94 -4.40
N GLU A 78 -9.87 10.26 -4.24
CA GLU A 78 -8.72 10.29 -5.15
C GLU A 78 -8.10 11.69 -5.32
N LEU A 79 -8.21 12.54 -4.30
CA LEU A 79 -7.66 13.90 -4.29
C LEU A 79 -6.18 13.91 -3.87
N ILE A 80 -5.72 12.85 -3.23
CA ILE A 80 -4.32 12.58 -2.91
C ILE A 80 -3.95 11.16 -3.34
N LYS A 81 -2.65 10.93 -3.54
CA LYS A 81 -2.11 9.60 -3.79
C LYS A 81 -1.58 9.02 -2.48
N PRO A 82 -1.68 7.69 -2.27
CA PRO A 82 -0.98 7.07 -1.15
C PRO A 82 0.53 7.32 -1.29
N PRO A 83 1.27 7.38 -0.18
CA PRO A 83 2.71 7.54 -0.23
C PRO A 83 3.31 6.42 -1.06
N LYS A 84 4.24 6.77 -1.96
CA LYS A 84 5.01 5.76 -2.69
C LYS A 84 5.76 4.91 -1.65
N PRO A 85 5.68 3.58 -1.70
CA PRO A 85 6.41 2.74 -0.74
C PRO A 85 7.90 3.03 -0.83
N SER A 86 8.57 3.03 0.32
CA SER A 86 10.02 3.19 0.39
C SER A 86 10.72 2.05 -0.36
N LEU A 87 11.99 2.25 -0.71
CA LEU A 87 12.78 1.19 -1.33
C LEU A 87 12.79 -0.08 -0.47
N ALA A 88 12.93 0.05 0.85
CA ALA A 88 12.84 -1.07 1.79
C ALA A 88 11.48 -1.79 1.75
N GLN A 89 10.37 -1.04 1.67
CA GLN A 89 9.04 -1.65 1.56
C GLN A 89 8.87 -2.39 0.22
N ARG A 90 9.37 -1.83 -0.89
CA ARG A 90 9.32 -2.48 -2.21
C ARG A 90 10.20 -3.73 -2.26
N VAL A 91 11.38 -3.70 -1.64
CA VAL A 91 12.23 -4.89 -1.49
C VAL A 91 11.51 -5.94 -0.65
N GLN A 92 10.89 -5.56 0.47
CA GLN A 92 10.13 -6.50 1.30
C GLN A 92 8.97 -7.14 0.51
N GLN A 93 8.25 -6.36 -0.30
CA GLN A 93 7.21 -6.90 -1.20
C GLN A 93 7.76 -7.93 -2.19
N ALA A 94 8.92 -7.65 -2.79
CA ALA A 94 9.59 -8.59 -3.68
C ALA A 94 9.99 -9.89 -2.95
N LEU A 95 10.48 -9.79 -1.70
CA LEU A 95 10.81 -10.95 -0.89
C LEU A 95 9.56 -11.76 -0.52
N ASP A 96 8.45 -11.08 -0.20
CA ASP A 96 7.19 -11.72 0.13
C ASP A 96 6.60 -12.50 -1.06
N GLU A 97 6.86 -12.07 -2.31
CA GLU A 97 6.45 -12.79 -3.52
C GLU A 97 7.20 -14.14 -3.70
N VAL A 98 8.48 -14.20 -3.35
CA VAL A 98 9.31 -15.42 -3.53
C VAL A 98 9.23 -16.39 -2.34
N ARG A 99 8.82 -15.90 -1.16
CA ARG A 99 8.70 -16.68 0.08
C ARG A 99 7.89 -17.97 -0.04
N PRO A 100 6.72 -18.02 -0.70
CA PRO A 100 5.97 -19.27 -0.88
C PRO A 100 6.78 -20.39 -1.54
N GLY A 101 7.59 -20.03 -2.56
CA GLY A 101 8.48 -20.96 -3.23
C GLY A 101 9.63 -21.43 -2.34
N LEU A 102 10.28 -20.50 -1.62
CA LEU A 102 11.36 -20.83 -0.68
C LEU A 102 10.87 -21.75 0.44
N LYS A 103 9.69 -21.49 1.00
CA LYS A 103 9.09 -22.28 2.08
C LYS A 103 8.77 -23.70 1.65
N SER A 104 8.39 -23.91 0.39
CA SER A 104 8.19 -25.25 -0.18
C SER A 104 9.48 -26.09 -0.20
N HIS A 105 10.64 -25.42 -0.15
CA HIS A 105 11.95 -26.04 -0.02
C HIS A 105 12.55 -25.91 1.40
N ASN A 106 11.71 -25.68 2.42
CA ASN A 106 12.12 -25.49 3.83
C ASN A 106 13.18 -24.38 4.02
N GLY A 107 13.06 -23.28 3.25
CA GLY A 107 13.86 -22.08 3.47
C GLY A 107 13.06 -20.79 3.46
N ASP A 108 13.77 -19.69 3.68
CA ASP A 108 13.24 -18.32 3.69
C ASP A 108 14.35 -17.34 3.27
N VAL A 109 13.99 -16.07 3.18
CA VAL A 109 14.89 -14.96 2.89
C VAL A 109 14.57 -13.78 3.79
N GLU A 110 15.62 -13.13 4.27
CA GLU A 110 15.54 -11.89 5.05
C GLU A 110 16.32 -10.78 4.36
N LEU A 111 15.76 -9.56 4.39
CA LEU A 111 16.48 -8.35 4.02
C LEU A 111 17.48 -8.01 5.13
N VAL A 112 18.76 -7.96 4.79
CA VAL A 112 19.83 -7.59 5.73
C VAL A 112 20.14 -6.10 5.64
N ASN A 113 20.33 -5.60 4.42
CA ASN A 113 20.72 -4.19 4.22
C ASN A 113 20.38 -3.70 2.80
N ILE A 114 20.28 -2.39 2.66
CA ILE A 114 20.23 -1.70 1.37
C ILE A 114 21.38 -0.70 1.36
N LYS A 115 22.47 -1.07 0.67
CA LYS A 115 23.69 -0.27 0.56
C LYS A 115 23.56 0.72 -0.60
N PRO A 116 23.84 2.02 -0.36
CA PRO A 116 23.98 2.97 -1.44
C PRO A 116 25.14 2.57 -2.38
N PRO A 117 25.02 2.82 -3.69
CA PRO A 117 23.90 3.49 -4.35
C PRO A 117 22.71 2.56 -4.66
N ASP A 118 22.92 1.26 -4.85
CA ASP A 118 21.97 0.39 -5.56
C ASP A 118 22.09 -1.11 -5.22
N THR A 119 22.64 -1.45 -4.05
CA THR A 119 22.92 -2.85 -3.68
C THR A 119 22.01 -3.31 -2.53
N VAL A 120 21.34 -4.46 -2.71
CA VAL A 120 20.55 -5.10 -1.65
C VAL A 120 21.29 -6.33 -1.14
N GLU A 121 21.42 -6.43 0.18
CA GLU A 121 21.97 -7.61 0.84
C GLU A 121 20.82 -8.41 1.45
N VAL A 122 20.76 -9.69 1.11
CA VAL A 122 19.75 -10.64 1.62
C VAL A 122 20.44 -11.81 2.28
N LYS A 123 19.80 -12.41 3.27
CA LYS A 123 20.26 -13.65 3.91
C LYS A 123 19.28 -14.76 3.62
N LEU A 124 19.80 -15.87 3.09
CA LEU A 124 19.02 -17.10 2.90
C LEU A 124 19.01 -17.87 4.22
N ILE A 125 17.83 -18.35 4.60
CA ILE A 125 17.59 -19.05 5.88
C ILE A 125 17.04 -20.44 5.61
N GLY A 126 17.26 -21.36 6.55
CA GLY A 126 16.79 -22.75 6.47
C GLY A 126 17.61 -23.58 5.48
N ALA A 127 16.97 -24.56 4.84
CA ALA A 127 17.65 -25.48 3.92
C ALA A 127 18.28 -24.77 2.70
N CYS A 128 17.79 -23.57 2.37
CA CYS A 128 18.30 -22.74 1.27
C CYS A 128 19.72 -22.20 1.53
N GLY A 129 20.14 -22.05 2.79
CA GLY A 129 21.48 -21.58 3.15
C GLY A 129 22.57 -22.66 3.09
N ASN A 130 22.19 -23.94 3.10
CA ASN A 130 23.11 -25.07 3.26
C ASN A 130 23.26 -25.97 2.02
N CYS A 131 22.57 -25.66 0.92
CA CYS A 131 22.59 -26.48 -0.30
C CYS A 131 23.25 -25.74 -1.49
N PRO A 132 24.54 -25.98 -1.80
CA PRO A 132 25.30 -25.20 -2.78
C PRO A 132 24.75 -25.28 -4.22
N ALA A 133 24.03 -26.35 -4.57
CA ALA A 133 23.38 -26.47 -5.87
C ALA A 133 22.10 -25.62 -6.01
N SER A 134 21.35 -25.45 -4.91
CA SER A 134 20.09 -24.69 -4.90
C SER A 134 20.31 -23.19 -4.70
N THR A 135 21.40 -22.79 -4.04
CA THR A 135 21.71 -21.39 -3.72
C THR A 135 21.79 -20.50 -4.95
N LEU A 136 22.33 -20.99 -6.08
CA LEU A 136 22.52 -20.17 -7.28
C LEU A 136 21.18 -19.81 -7.96
N THR A 137 20.33 -20.81 -8.23
CA THR A 137 19.00 -20.61 -8.83
C THR A 137 18.05 -19.84 -7.93
N LEU A 138 18.09 -20.07 -6.61
CA LEU A 138 17.26 -19.34 -5.66
C LEU A 138 17.68 -17.86 -5.56
N SER A 139 18.99 -17.58 -5.55
CA SER A 139 19.50 -16.21 -5.55
C SER A 139 19.11 -15.46 -6.81
N GLN A 140 19.14 -16.11 -7.98
CA GLN A 140 18.66 -15.52 -9.24
C GLN A 140 17.16 -15.20 -9.20
N GLY A 141 16.34 -16.10 -8.63
CA GLY A 141 14.90 -15.85 -8.47
C GLY A 141 14.62 -14.65 -7.56
N ILE A 142 15.34 -14.54 -6.44
CA ILE A 142 15.25 -13.39 -5.52
C ILE A 142 15.71 -12.10 -6.21
N GLU A 143 16.84 -12.15 -6.92
CA GLU A 143 17.36 -11.01 -7.66
C GLU A 143 16.35 -10.51 -8.71
N GLN A 144 15.76 -11.42 -9.48
CA GLN A 144 14.76 -11.09 -10.48
C GLN A 144 13.50 -10.46 -9.86
N ALA A 145 13.01 -11.02 -8.75
CA ALA A 145 11.89 -10.44 -8.02
C ALA A 145 12.22 -9.03 -7.52
N ILE A 146 13.38 -8.85 -6.87
CA ILE A 146 13.80 -7.53 -6.38
C ILE A 146 13.90 -6.53 -7.53
N LYS A 147 14.51 -6.90 -8.67
CA LYS A 147 14.63 -6.02 -9.85
C LYS A 147 13.29 -5.68 -10.49
N SER A 148 12.30 -6.57 -10.42
CA SER A 148 10.93 -6.30 -10.88
C SER A 148 10.26 -5.19 -10.08
N TYR A 149 10.38 -5.23 -8.75
CA TYR A 149 9.81 -4.21 -7.86
C TYR A 149 10.69 -2.97 -7.74
N CYS A 150 12.00 -3.12 -7.90
CA CYS A 150 13.04 -2.13 -7.67
C CYS A 150 14.03 -2.11 -8.86
N PRO A 151 13.61 -1.61 -10.04
CA PRO A 151 14.47 -1.55 -11.21
C PRO A 151 15.72 -0.67 -11.02
N GLU A 152 15.74 0.17 -9.98
CA GLU A 152 16.92 0.94 -9.58
C GLU A 152 18.01 0.12 -8.86
N ILE A 153 17.73 -1.12 -8.43
CA ILE A 153 18.71 -2.00 -7.78
C ILE A 153 19.56 -2.70 -8.85
N ALA A 154 20.86 -2.45 -8.84
CA ALA A 154 21.80 -3.07 -9.76
C ALA A 154 22.24 -4.46 -9.28
N ASN A 155 22.52 -4.58 -7.97
CA ASN A 155 23.14 -5.76 -7.38
C ASN A 155 22.32 -6.31 -6.22
N VAL A 156 22.17 -7.63 -6.19
CA VAL A 156 21.61 -8.36 -5.05
C VAL A 156 22.66 -9.35 -4.58
N ILE A 157 23.05 -9.26 -3.32
CA ILE A 157 24.12 -10.08 -2.74
C ILE A 157 23.52 -10.94 -1.63
N ALA A 158 23.70 -12.26 -1.74
CA ALA A 158 23.42 -13.17 -0.66
C ALA A 158 24.58 -13.14 0.36
N VAL A 159 24.28 -12.79 1.61
CA VAL A 159 25.22 -12.83 2.73
C VAL A 159 24.92 -14.04 3.63
N LEU A 160 25.96 -14.57 4.27
CA LEU A 160 25.89 -15.76 5.13
C LEU A 160 25.42 -15.44 6.56
#